data_AF-A0A3D0Q0S1-F1
#
_entry.id   AF-A0A3D0Q0S1-F1
#
_cell.length_a   1.000
_cell.length_b   1.000
_cell.length_c   1.000
_cell.angle_alpha   90.00
_cell.angle_beta   90.00
_cell.angle_gamma   90.00
#
_symmetry.space_group_name_H-M   'P 1'
#
loop_
_entity.id
_entity.type
_entity.pdbx_description
1 polymer ?
#
loop_
_entity_poly.entity_id
_entity_poly.type
_entity_poly.pdbx_seq_one_letter_code
_entity_poly.pdbx_strand_id
1 'polypeptide(L)'
;MGGRIRRVATAAGAVLLAAGMGGCGTSVSVVTEGVAQGPTVAIGVAADQPGLGWLHGGEYSGFDIDVAKYVAKTLGYAEKQVVFRQVTPSARITSLADGTVDMIVDSFSVDDASDGRVDVSGP
;
A
#
# COMPACT_ATOMS: atom_id res chain seq x y z
N MET A 1 57.51 -22.05 39.01
CA MET A 1 56.55 -23.16 39.21
C MET A 1 55.37 -22.61 39.99
N GLY A 2 54.22 -22.33 39.38
CA GLY A 2 53.15 -23.30 39.07
C GLY A 2 51.99 -23.00 40.04
N GLY A 3 50.73 -22.80 39.67
CA GLY A 3 50.09 -22.89 38.36
C GLY A 3 48.81 -22.04 38.31
N ARG A 4 48.36 -21.83 37.07
CA ARG A 4 47.07 -21.24 36.70
C ARG A 4 45.97 -22.25 37.01
N ILE A 5 44.86 -21.88 37.65
CA ILE A 5 43.57 -22.53 37.40
C ILE A 5 42.45 -21.48 37.42
N ARG A 6 41.90 -21.27 36.22
CA ARG A 6 40.66 -20.56 35.92
C ARG A 6 39.48 -21.32 36.50
N ARG A 7 38.52 -20.64 37.12
CA ARG A 7 37.17 -21.18 37.36
C ARG A 7 36.17 -20.38 36.52
N VAL A 8 35.72 -21.00 35.44
CA VAL A 8 34.54 -20.65 34.65
C VAL A 8 33.51 -21.73 34.97
N ALA A 9 32.30 -21.35 35.43
CA ALA A 9 31.05 -22.11 35.39
C ALA A 9 29.95 -21.32 36.15
N THR A 10 29.06 -20.59 35.44
CA THR A 10 27.66 -20.95 35.10
C THR A 10 26.65 -20.81 36.25
N ALA A 11 25.67 -19.90 36.09
CA ALA A 11 24.26 -20.17 36.39
C ALA A 11 23.36 -19.06 35.81
N ALA A 12 22.29 -19.47 35.14
CA ALA A 12 21.27 -18.65 34.51
C ALA A 12 20.46 -17.83 35.54
N GLY A 13 20.05 -16.62 35.15
CA GLY A 13 19.09 -15.82 35.91
C GLY A 13 18.07 -15.21 34.95
N ALA A 14 16.97 -15.92 34.73
CA ALA A 14 15.79 -15.40 34.08
C ALA A 14 15.15 -14.32 34.96
N VAL A 15 15.12 -13.07 34.50
CA VAL A 15 14.28 -12.03 35.10
C VAL A 15 13.00 -11.93 34.27
N LEU A 16 12.03 -12.76 34.67
CA LEU A 16 10.61 -12.50 34.48
C LEU A 16 10.18 -11.32 35.38
N LEU A 17 9.04 -10.68 35.06
CA LEU A 17 8.32 -9.57 35.71
C LEU A 17 8.50 -8.24 34.95
N ALA A 18 7.48 -7.59 34.39
CA ALA A 18 6.07 -7.56 34.78
C ALA A 18 5.12 -7.32 33.59
N ALA A 19 3.97 -7.99 33.65
CA ALA A 19 2.79 -7.67 32.88
C ALA A 19 2.20 -6.34 33.36
N GLY A 20 2.02 -5.40 32.45
CA GLY A 20 1.16 -4.23 32.61
C GLY A 20 0.01 -4.33 31.60
N MET A 21 -1.17 -4.76 32.04
CA MET A 21 -2.43 -4.59 31.31
C MET A 21 -3.02 -3.24 31.73
N GLY A 22 -3.31 -2.37 30.75
CA GLY A 22 -4.02 -1.10 30.98
C GLY A 22 -3.79 -0.11 29.84
N GLY A 23 -4.76 0.02 28.94
CA GLY A 23 -4.63 0.72 27.66
C GLY A 23 -4.52 2.24 27.72
N CYS A 24 -3.72 2.79 26.82
CA CYS A 24 -4.11 3.77 25.80
C CYS A 24 -2.91 3.83 24.84
N GLY A 25 -3.03 3.23 23.65
CA GLY A 25 -1.94 3.19 22.69
C GLY A 25 -1.66 4.58 22.15
N THR A 26 -0.72 5.31 22.73
CA THR A 26 -0.04 6.38 22.01
C THR A 26 0.78 5.71 20.91
N SER A 27 0.23 5.64 19.71
CA SER A 27 1.01 5.27 18.53
C SER A 27 2.10 6.32 18.35
N VAL A 28 3.34 5.95 18.66
CA VAL A 28 4.51 6.75 18.27
C VAL A 28 4.62 6.60 16.75
N SER A 29 4.04 7.57 16.02
CA SER A 29 4.24 7.68 14.58
C SER A 29 5.66 8.19 14.35
N VAL A 30 6.57 7.28 14.05
CA VAL A 30 7.86 7.64 13.47
C VAL A 30 7.57 8.17 12.07
N VAL A 31 7.49 9.50 11.94
CA VAL A 31 7.39 10.15 10.65
C VAL A 31 8.75 10.05 9.97
N THR A 32 8.91 9.08 9.07
CA THR A 32 9.98 9.12 8.08
C THR A 32 9.64 10.20 7.07
N GLU A 33 10.55 11.15 6.85
CA GLU A 33 10.39 12.15 5.80
C GLU A 33 10.22 11.46 4.43
N GLY A 34 9.15 11.81 3.72
CA GLY A 34 8.85 11.27 2.39
C GLY A 34 7.78 10.18 2.32
N VAL A 35 7.37 9.58 3.45
CA VAL A 35 6.23 8.65 3.46
C VAL A 35 4.92 9.43 3.63
N ALA A 36 3.87 8.99 2.92
CA ALA A 36 2.53 9.53 3.07
C ALA A 36 2.09 9.46 4.54
N GLN A 37 1.74 10.61 5.12
CA GLN A 37 1.13 10.63 6.46
C GLN A 37 -0.38 10.51 6.27
N GLY A 38 -0.99 9.50 6.90
CA GLY A 38 -2.41 9.19 6.73
C GLY A 38 -2.67 8.01 5.78
N PRO A 39 -3.95 7.64 5.56
CA PRO A 39 -4.31 6.52 4.71
C PRO A 39 -3.88 6.77 3.26
N THR A 40 -3.45 5.71 2.58
CA THR A 40 -3.17 5.73 1.13
C THR A 40 -4.39 5.27 0.34
N VAL A 41 -4.44 5.61 -0.95
CA VAL A 41 -5.38 5.03 -1.92
C VAL A 41 -4.56 4.34 -3.02
N ALA A 42 -4.77 3.04 -3.20
CA ALA A 42 -4.18 2.25 -4.26
C ALA A 42 -5.08 2.30 -5.50
N ILE A 43 -4.56 2.81 -6.62
CA ILE A 43 -5.33 2.96 -7.86
C ILE A 43 -4.72 2.05 -8.92
N GLY A 44 -5.52 1.12 -9.42
CA GLY A 44 -5.18 0.27 -10.55
C GLY A 44 -5.25 1.05 -11.86
N VAL A 45 -4.18 1.00 -12.66
CA VAL A 45 -4.07 1.70 -13.95
C VAL A 45 -3.40 0.79 -14.97
N ALA A 46 -3.62 1.07 -16.26
CA ALA A 46 -2.81 0.51 -17.33
C ALA A 46 -1.37 1.06 -17.25
N ALA A 47 -0.42 0.30 -17.80
CA ALA A 47 0.98 0.71 -17.89
C ALA A 47 1.53 0.66 -19.32
N ASP A 48 0.74 0.14 -20.26
CA ASP A 48 1.14 -0.25 -21.61
C ASP A 48 0.37 0.49 -22.71
N GLN A 49 -0.38 1.54 -22.37
CA GLN A 49 -1.22 2.31 -23.28
C GLN A 49 -0.78 3.78 -23.36
N PRO A 50 0.15 4.14 -24.27
CA PRO A 50 0.60 5.53 -24.46
C PRO A 50 -0.57 6.50 -24.66
N GLY A 51 -0.60 7.56 -23.83
CA GLY A 51 -1.65 8.58 -23.83
C GLY A 51 -2.82 8.30 -22.87
N LEU A 52 -3.01 7.07 -22.40
CA LEU A 52 -4.04 6.69 -21.42
C LEU A 52 -3.41 6.33 -20.06
N GLY A 53 -2.84 5.14 -19.96
CA GLY A 53 -2.04 4.68 -18.83
C GLY A 53 -0.71 4.11 -19.31
N TRP A 54 0.37 4.84 -19.08
CA TRP A 54 1.70 4.51 -19.60
C TRP A 54 2.77 4.65 -18.53
N LEU A 55 3.54 3.58 -18.31
CA LEU A 55 4.69 3.57 -17.40
C LEU A 55 5.98 3.68 -18.20
N HIS A 56 6.71 4.78 -18.04
CA HIS A 56 7.99 4.99 -18.69
C HIS A 56 8.97 5.71 -17.77
N GLY A 57 10.23 5.26 -17.74
CA GLY A 57 11.25 5.84 -16.86
C GLY A 57 10.93 5.72 -15.36
N GLY A 58 10.01 4.82 -14.98
CA GLY A 58 9.54 4.68 -13.60
C GLY A 58 8.36 5.58 -13.22
N GLU A 59 7.84 6.36 -14.17
CA GLU A 59 6.72 7.27 -13.93
C GLU A 59 5.48 6.89 -14.75
N TYR A 60 4.32 6.95 -14.09
CA TYR A 60 3.02 6.80 -14.74
C TYR A 60 2.59 8.12 -15.36
N SER A 61 2.09 8.06 -16.59
CA SER A 61 1.61 9.20 -17.37
C SER A 61 0.41 8.83 -18.26
N GLY A 62 -0.35 9.84 -18.68
CA GLY A 62 -1.49 9.71 -19.58
C GLY A 62 -2.81 10.16 -18.95
N PHE A 63 -3.86 10.14 -19.76
CA PHE A 63 -5.20 10.62 -19.38
C PHE A 63 -5.77 9.93 -18.14
N ASP A 64 -5.65 8.60 -18.05
CA ASP A 64 -6.19 7.84 -16.91
C ASP A 64 -5.45 8.20 -15.61
N ILE A 65 -4.16 8.53 -15.72
CA ILE A 65 -3.35 8.95 -14.58
C ILE A 65 -3.78 10.33 -14.08
N ASP A 66 -4.10 11.25 -14.99
CA ASP A 66 -4.60 12.57 -14.64
C ASP A 66 -5.99 12.51 -14.01
N VAL A 67 -6.88 11.67 -14.55
CA VAL A 67 -8.20 11.40 -13.96
C VAL A 67 -8.06 10.77 -12.57
N ALA A 68 -7.20 9.76 -12.42
CA ALA A 68 -6.96 9.13 -11.13
C ALA A 68 -6.46 10.12 -10.06
N LYS A 69 -5.52 11.00 -10.42
CA LYS A 69 -5.06 12.08 -9.53
C LYS A 69 -6.18 13.04 -9.18
N TYR A 70 -7.01 13.42 -10.16
CA TYR A 70 -8.15 14.30 -9.94
C TYR A 70 -9.18 13.69 -8.98
N VAL A 71 -9.54 12.42 -9.18
CA VAL A 71 -10.47 11.69 -8.32
C VAL A 71 -9.91 11.58 -6.91
N ALA A 72 -8.65 11.13 -6.76
CA ALA A 72 -8.00 11.02 -5.45
C ALA A 72 -7.96 12.35 -4.70
N LYS A 73 -7.61 13.44 -5.39
CA LYS A 73 -7.63 14.80 -4.83
C LYS A 73 -9.03 15.21 -4.39
N THR A 74 -10.05 14.92 -5.19
CA THR A 74 -11.45 15.23 -4.88
C THR A 74 -11.93 14.45 -3.66
N LEU A 75 -11.44 13.22 -3.48
CA LEU A 75 -11.68 12.39 -2.29
C LEU A 75 -10.84 12.80 -1.07
N GLY A 76 -9.98 13.81 -1.19
CA GLY A 76 -9.21 14.38 -0.08
C GLY A 76 -7.82 13.75 0.14
N TYR A 77 -7.35 12.91 -0.78
CA TYR A 77 -5.98 12.37 -0.73
C TYR A 77 -4.98 13.37 -1.31
N ALA A 78 -3.85 13.56 -0.62
CA ALA A 78 -2.70 14.24 -1.21
C ALA A 78 -2.01 13.35 -2.25
N GLU A 79 -1.27 13.95 -3.19
CA GLU A 79 -0.56 13.19 -4.25
C GLU A 79 0.34 12.09 -3.68
N LYS A 80 1.04 12.36 -2.58
CA LYS A 80 1.91 11.37 -1.90
C LYS A 80 1.15 10.18 -1.30
N GLN A 81 -0.16 10.28 -1.13
CA GLN A 81 -1.03 9.21 -0.62
C GLN A 81 -1.58 8.33 -1.75
N VAL A 82 -1.37 8.69 -3.01
CA VAL A 82 -1.80 7.89 -4.17
C VAL A 82 -0.72 6.88 -4.53
N VAL A 83 -1.09 5.61 -4.60
CA VAL A 83 -0.20 4.52 -5.00
C VAL A 83 -0.73 3.90 -6.27
N PHE A 84 -0.04 4.12 -7.39
CA PHE A 84 -0.39 3.48 -8.65
C PHE A 84 0.07 2.02 -8.67
N ARG A 85 -0.82 1.15 -9.13
CA ARG A 85 -0.54 -0.27 -9.38
C ARG A 85 -0.87 -0.58 -10.83
N GLN A 86 0.07 -1.19 -11.54
CA GLN A 86 -0.24 -1.75 -12.85
C GLN A 86 -1.21 -2.91 -12.65
N VAL A 87 -2.32 -2.87 -13.37
CA VAL A 87 -3.32 -3.94 -13.36
C VAL A 87 -3.61 -4.34 -14.79
N THR A 88 -3.54 -5.64 -15.10
CA THR A 88 -3.92 -6.15 -16.41
C THR A 88 -5.44 -6.29 -16.49
N PRO A 89 -6.04 -6.25 -17.69
CA PRO A 89 -7.48 -6.43 -17.86
C PRO A 89 -8.07 -7.65 -17.14
N SER A 90 -7.35 -8.78 -17.17
CA SER A 90 -7.75 -10.03 -16.51
C SER A 90 -7.66 -10.01 -14.98
N ALA A 91 -6.81 -9.16 -14.40
CA ALA A 91 -6.59 -9.08 -12.96
C ALA A 91 -7.53 -8.09 -12.27
N ARG A 92 -8.15 -7.16 -13.00
CA ARG A 92 -8.95 -6.04 -12.47
C ARG A 92 -9.91 -6.42 -11.35
N ILE A 93 -10.81 -7.37 -11.62
CA ILE A 93 -11.83 -7.77 -10.64
C ILE A 93 -11.20 -8.44 -9.42
N THR A 94 -10.17 -9.27 -9.61
CA THR A 94 -9.48 -9.93 -8.50
C THR A 94 -8.74 -8.91 -7.64
N SER A 95 -8.03 -7.96 -8.26
CA SER A 95 -7.29 -6.91 -7.56
C SER A 95 -8.19 -5.95 -6.77
N LEU A 96 -9.42 -5.72 -7.22
CA LEU A 96 -10.44 -5.02 -6.45
C LEU A 96 -10.95 -5.90 -5.30
N ALA A 97 -11.28 -7.17 -5.59
CA ALA A 97 -11.87 -8.08 -4.62
C ALA A 97 -10.92 -8.45 -3.46
N ASP A 98 -9.62 -8.52 -3.71
CA ASP A 98 -8.60 -8.85 -2.71
C ASP A 98 -7.96 -7.63 -2.03
N GLY A 99 -8.36 -6.41 -2.44
CA GLY A 99 -7.86 -5.15 -1.89
C GLY A 99 -6.45 -4.77 -2.34
N THR A 100 -5.92 -5.39 -3.39
CA THR A 100 -4.67 -4.95 -4.02
C THR A 100 -4.78 -3.51 -4.55
N VAL A 101 -5.97 -3.13 -5.01
CA VAL A 101 -6.34 -1.77 -5.39
C VAL A 101 -7.72 -1.41 -4.82
N ASP A 102 -7.90 -0.13 -4.49
CA ASP A 102 -9.16 0.40 -3.95
C ASP A 102 -10.12 0.85 -5.07
N MET A 103 -9.56 1.21 -6.23
CA MET A 103 -10.31 1.57 -7.43
C MET A 103 -9.46 1.31 -8.68
N ILE A 104 -10.10 1.29 -9.84
CA ILE A 104 -9.44 1.19 -11.14
C ILE A 104 -9.82 2.41 -11.97
N VAL A 105 -8.83 3.03 -12.58
CA VAL A 105 -9.00 4.07 -13.60
C VAL A 105 -8.25 3.60 -14.83
N ASP A 106 -9.00 3.09 -15.79
CA ASP A 106 -8.55 2.46 -17.02
C ASP A 106 -9.75 2.45 -17.98
N SER A 107 -9.53 2.13 -19.25
CA SER A 107 -10.59 1.91 -20.25
C SER A 107 -11.35 0.60 -19.95
N PHE A 108 -12.09 0.58 -18.85
CA PHE A 108 -12.88 -0.54 -18.38
C PHE A 108 -14.29 -0.49 -18.99
N SER A 109 -14.67 -1.52 -19.73
CA SER A 109 -16.03 -1.59 -20.28
C SER A 109 -17.03 -1.92 -19.18
N VAL A 110 -18.18 -1.24 -19.20
CA VAL A 110 -19.32 -1.60 -18.33
C VAL A 110 -19.79 -3.03 -18.61
N ASP A 111 -19.64 -3.53 -19.84
CA ASP A 111 -19.99 -4.90 -20.17
C ASP A 111 -19.12 -5.92 -19.41
N ASP A 112 -17.86 -5.59 -19.13
CA ASP A 112 -16.95 -6.43 -18.32
C ASP A 112 -17.35 -6.45 -16.83
N ALA A 113 -18.14 -5.46 -16.38
CA ALA A 113 -18.63 -5.31 -15.01
C ALA A 113 -19.96 -6.04 -14.74
N SER A 114 -20.59 -6.57 -15.79
CA SER A 114 -21.99 -7.04 -15.78
C SER A 114 -22.29 -8.19 -14.81
N ASP A 115 -21.27 -8.84 -14.25
CA ASP A 115 -21.44 -9.92 -13.27
C ASP A 115 -21.75 -9.43 -11.85
N GLY A 116 -21.81 -8.10 -11.63
CA GLY A 116 -22.20 -7.48 -10.37
C GLY A 116 -21.12 -7.55 -9.29
N ARG A 117 -19.88 -7.90 -9.65
CA ARG A 117 -18.75 -7.98 -8.70
C ARG A 117 -18.07 -6.64 -8.46
N VAL A 118 -18.36 -5.64 -9.29
CA VAL A 118 -17.79 -4.30 -9.23
C VAL A 118 -18.86 -3.27 -9.59
N ASP A 119 -18.77 -2.10 -8.97
CA ASP A 119 -19.55 -0.93 -9.35
C ASP A 119 -18.75 -0.07 -10.33
N VAL A 120 -19.43 0.48 -11.34
CA VAL A 120 -18.81 1.36 -12.35
C VAL A 120 -19.40 2.75 -12.22
N SER A 121 -18.55 3.78 -12.20
CA SER A 121 -19.02 5.16 -12.24
C SER A 121 -19.56 5.53 -13.63
N GLY A 122 -20.32 6.62 -13.73
CA GLY A 122 -20.74 7.15 -15.03
C GLY A 122 -19.56 7.53 -15.94
N PRO A 123 -19.80 7.66 -17.26
CA PRO A 123 -18.82 8.20 -18.21
C PRO A 123 -18.59 9.70 -18.03
#